data_AF-A0A428J493-F1
#
_entry.id   AF-A0A428J493-F1
#
_cell.length_a   1.000
_cell.length_b   1.000
_cell.length_c   1.000
_cell.angle_alpha   90.00
_cell.angle_beta   90.00
_cell.angle_gamma   90.00
#
_symmetry.space_group_name_H-M   'P 1'
#
loop_
_entity.id
_entity.type
_entity.pdbx_description
1 polymer ?
#
loop_
_entity_poly.entity_id
_entity_poly.type
_entity_poly.pdbx_seq_one_letter_code
_entity_poly.pdbx_strand_id
1 'polypeptide(L)' 'MYPISSKLLVAEKMDRIMRGYSAYCESSEMKRLLKREITKHNLSVCEHSTEFGSWFIPEMEEMYDEHYAEQRH' A
#
# COMPACT_ATOMS: atom_id res chain seq x y z
N MET A 1 4.24 11.01 -26.55
CA MET A 1 3.94 10.50 -25.21
C MET A 1 3.95 8.98 -25.29
N TYR A 2 4.99 8.33 -24.76
CA TYR A 2 5.06 6.86 -24.76
C TYR A 2 4.07 6.33 -23.73
N PRO A 3 3.29 5.28 -24.04
CA PRO A 3 2.43 4.65 -23.06
C PRO A 3 3.30 4.15 -21.91
N ILE A 4 3.21 4.82 -20.76
CA ILE A 4 3.87 4.38 -19.53
C ILE A 4 3.34 2.98 -19.26
N SER A 5 4.24 1.99 -19.25
CA SER A 5 3.86 0.60 -19.03
C SER A 5 3.13 0.49 -17.68
N SER A 6 1.99 -0.20 -17.66
CA SER A 6 1.21 -0.45 -16.44
C SER A 6 2.07 -1.06 -15.32
N LYS A 7 3.11 -1.81 -15.67
CA LYS A 7 4.10 -2.37 -14.74
C LYS A 7 4.93 -1.30 -14.02
N LEU A 8 5.35 -0.25 -14.73
CA LEU A 8 6.15 0.83 -14.14
C LEU A 8 5.32 1.61 -13.13
N LEU A 9 4.07 1.92 -13.48
CA LEU A 9 3.16 2.65 -12.59
C LEU A 9 2.78 1.82 -11.34
N VAL A 10 2.65 0.49 -11.48
CA VAL A 10 2.46 -0.40 -10.31
C VAL A 10 3.71 -0.41 -9.43
N ALA A 11 4.90 -0.49 -10.00
CA ALA A 11 6.15 -0.46 -9.25
C ALA A 11 6.32 0.84 -8.46
N GLU A 12 6.05 2.00 -9.07
CA GLU A 12 6.09 3.30 -8.39
C GLU A 12 5.08 3.38 -7.24
N LYS A 13 3.85 2.87 -7.42
CA LYS A 13 2.84 2.84 -6.36
C LYS A 13 3.23 1.88 -5.23
N MET A 14 3.82 0.73 -5.56
CA MET A 14 4.33 -0.20 -4.55
C MET A 14 5.47 0.39 -3.73
N ASP A 15 6.41 1.09 -4.36
CA ASP A 15 7.51 1.78 -3.64
C ASP A 15 6.95 2.79 -2.63
N ARG A 16 5.88 3.52 -3.00
CA ARG A 16 5.17 4.41 -2.08
C ARG A 16 4.54 3.67 -0.90
N ILE A 17 3.82 2.57 -1.16
CA ILE A 17 3.19 1.74 -0.11
C ILE A 17 4.25 1.18 0.84
N MET A 18 5.37 0.69 0.32
CA MET A 18 6.48 0.17 1.13
C MET A 18 7.14 1.24 2.02
N ARG A 19 7.09 2.51 1.61
CA ARG A 19 7.57 3.65 2.40
C ARG A 19 6.54 4.17 3.41
N GLY A 20 5.39 3.52 3.56
CA GLY A 20 4.33 3.98 4.46
C GLY A 20 3.38 5.02 3.84
N TYR A 21 3.46 5.30 2.54
CA TYR A 21 2.54 6.23 1.88
C TYR A 21 1.34 5.51 1.26
N SER A 22 0.19 6.19 1.26
CA SER A 22 -0.99 5.70 0.54
C SER A 22 -0.83 5.83 -0.98
N ALA A 23 -1.46 4.90 -1.71
CA ALA A 23 -1.51 4.89 -3.16
C ALA A 23 -2.95 4.71 -3.68
N TYR A 24 -3.35 5.56 -4.62
CA TYR A 24 -4.65 5.49 -5.30
C TYR A 24 -4.55 4.85 -6.68
N CYS A 25 -5.55 4.09 -7.09
CA CYS A 25 -5.70 3.64 -8.47
C CYS A 25 -7.16 3.61 -8.94
N GLU A 26 -7.41 4.00 -10.19
CA GLU A 26 -8.74 4.01 -10.81
C GLU A 26 -9.02 2.73 -11.61
N SER A 27 -7.96 2.12 -12.14
CA SER A 27 -8.07 0.94 -13.00
C SER A 27 -8.21 -0.34 -12.19
N SER A 28 -9.22 -1.15 -12.51
CA SER A 28 -9.42 -2.49 -11.97
C SER A 28 -8.23 -3.43 -12.24
N GLU A 29 -7.58 -3.28 -13.41
CA GLU A 29 -6.35 -3.99 -13.75
C GLU A 29 -5.21 -3.61 -12.80
N MET A 30 -5.05 -2.30 -12.54
CA MET A 30 -4.01 -1.81 -11.63
C MET A 30 -4.24 -2.27 -10.19
N LYS A 31 -5.49 -2.24 -9.74
CA LYS A 31 -5.91 -2.76 -8.44
C LYS A 31 -5.54 -4.24 -8.29
N ARG A 32 -5.81 -5.06 -9.32
CA ARG A 32 -5.46 -6.50 -9.31
C ARG A 32 -3.95 -6.72 -9.26
N LEU A 33 -3.18 -5.93 -10.01
CA LEU A 33 -1.72 -6.00 -10.00
C LEU A 33 -1.13 -5.58 -8.65
N LEU A 34 -1.61 -4.48 -8.08
CA LEU A 34 -1.18 -4.00 -6.75
C LEU A 34 -1.47 -5.03 -5.66
N LYS A 35 -2.70 -5.58 -5.59
CA LYS A 35 -3.03 -6.64 -4.63
C LYS A 35 -2.09 -7.83 -4.71
N ARG A 36 -1.75 -8.26 -5.92
CA ARG A 36 -0.83 -9.38 -6.13
C ARG A 36 0.57 -9.07 -5.60
N GLU A 37 1.11 -7.89 -5.88
CA GLU A 37 2.43 -7.49 -5.38
C GLU A 37 2.40 -7.29 -3.85
N ILE A 38 1.37 -6.65 -3.30
CA ILE A 38 1.18 -6.48 -1.84
C ILE A 38 1.19 -7.83 -1.13
N THR A 39 0.42 -8.80 -1.64
CA THR A 39 0.38 -10.17 -1.09
C THR A 39 1.74 -10.85 -1.20
N LYS A 40 2.44 -10.68 -2.33
CA LYS A 40 3.78 -11.24 -2.56
C LYS A 40 4.83 -10.66 -1.60
N HIS A 41 4.69 -9.38 -1.25
CA HIS A 41 5.56 -8.69 -0.31
C HIS A 41 5.10 -8.82 1.16
N ASN A 42 3.99 -9.54 1.41
CA ASN A 42 3.39 -9.73 2.72
C ASN A 42 3.17 -8.41 3.49
N LEU A 43 2.76 -7.36 2.77
CA LEU A 43 2.50 -6.05 3.35
C LEU A 43 1.08 -6.00 3.90
N SER A 44 0.92 -5.50 5.13
CA SER A 44 -0.40 -5.18 5.66
C SER A 44 -0.86 -3.84 5.10
N VAL A 45 -1.97 -3.86 4.36
CA VAL A 45 -2.57 -2.66 3.78
C VAL A 45 -4.08 -2.69 3.96
N CYS A 46 -4.64 -1.55 4.31
CA CYS A 46 -6.07 -1.31 4.27
C CYS A 46 -6.46 -0.86 2.87
N GLU A 47 -7.35 -1.62 2.24
CA GLU A 47 -7.94 -1.26 0.95
C GLU A 47 -9.26 -0.52 1.17
N HIS A 48 -9.38 0.68 0.62
CA HIS A 48 -10.62 1.44 0.60
C HIS A 48 -11.10 1.64 -0.84
N SER A 49 -12.14 0.90 -1.21
CA SER A 49 -12.73 0.97 -2.56
C SER A 49 -13.83 2.01 -2.62
N THR A 50 -13.82 2.84 -3.67
CA THR A 50 -14.85 3.84 -3.98
C THR A 50 -15.39 3.58 -5.40
N GLU A 51 -16.42 4.33 -5.80
CA GLU A 51 -16.99 4.26 -7.15
C GLU A 51 -16.01 4.67 -8.26
N PHE A 52 -15.00 5.49 -7.92
CA PHE A 52 -14.02 6.03 -8.87
C PHE A 52 -12.68 5.28 -8.85
N GLY A 53 -12.43 4.45 -7.84
CA GLY A 53 -11.15 3.77 -7.71
C GLY A 53 -10.95 3.07 -6.37
N SER A 54 -9.69 2.86 -5.99
CA SER A 54 -9.33 2.22 -4.73
C SER A 54 -8.07 2.84 -4.15
N TRP A 55 -8.10 3.06 -2.85
CA TRP A 55 -6.96 3.48 -2.04
C TRP A 55 -6.34 2.26 -1.37
N PHE A 56 -5.01 2.22 -1.35
CA PHE A 56 -4.22 1.28 -0.58
C PHE A 56 -3.43 2.08 0.45
N ILE A 57 -3.69 1.84 1.72
CA ILE A 57 -3.10 2.56 2.84
C ILE A 57 -2.29 1.52 3.63
N PRO A 58 -0.96 1.62 3.68
CA PRO A 58 -0.16 0.70 4.48
C PRO A 58 -0.52 0.86 5.94
N GLU A 59 -0.71 -0.26 6.63
CA GLU A 59 -0.74 -0.25 8.10
C GLU A 59 0.70 -0.05 8.51
N MET A 60 1.05 1.18 8.92
CA MET A 60 2.39 1.45 9.42
C MET A 60 2.56 0.59 10.68
N GLU A 61 3.37 -0.45 10.53
CA GLU A 61 3.92 -1.20 11.65
C GLU A 61 4.97 -0.31 12.33
N GLU A 62 4.53 0.86 12.82
CA GLU A 62 5.22 1.55 13.89
C GLU A 62 5.04 0.67 15.12
N MET A 63 5.93 -0.33 15.20
CA MET A 63 6.80 -0.53 16.33
C MET A 63 6.14 -0.09 17.64
N TYR A 64 5.35 -0.99 18.23
CA TYR A 64 5.24 -1.04 19.68
C TYR A 64 6.64 -1.31 20.22
N ASP A 65 7.45 -0.27 20.33
CA ASP A 65 8.71 -0.33 21.03
C ASP A 65 8.36 -0.74 22.47
N GLU A 66 8.92 -1.86 22.92
CA GLU A 66 8.58 -2.56 24.17
C GLU A 66 8.81 -1.72 25.44
N HIS A 67 9.18 -0.45 25.30
CA HIS A 67 9.42 0.53 26.35
C HIS A 67 8.15 1.14 27.01
N TYR A 68 6.95 0.95 26.45
CA TYR A 68 5.70 1.42 27.06
C TYR A 68 5.10 0.46 28.12
N ALA A 69 5.84 -0.57 28.54
CA ALA A 69 5.40 -1.48 29.61
C ALA A 69 5.68 -0.95 31.04
N GLU A 70 6.52 0.08 31.22
CA GLU A 70 7.04 0.44 32.55
C GLU A 70 6.32 1.60 33.26
N GLN A 71 5.20 2.12 32.75
CA GLN A 71 4.48 3.25 33.37
C GLN A 71 3.10 2.90 33.92
N ARG A 72 2.91 1.64 34.34
CA ARG A 72 1.82 1.24 35.24
C ARG A 72 2.40 0.73 36.56
N HIS A 73 2.86 1.66 37.39
CA HIS A 73 3.02 1.45 38.83
C HIS A 73 2.13 2.45 39.58
#